data_AF-A0A348V2K8-F1
#
_entry.id   AF-A0A348V2K8-F1
#
_cell.length_a   1.000
_cell.length_b   1.000
_cell.length_c   1.000
_cell.angle_alpha   90.00
_cell.angle_beta   90.00
_cell.angle_gamma   90.00
#
_symmetry.space_group_name_H-M   'P 1'
#
loop_
_entity.id
_entity.type
_entity.pdbx_description
1 polymer ?
#
loop_
_entity_poly.entity_id
_entity_poly.type
_entity_poly.pdbx_seq_one_letter_code
_entity_poly.pdbx_strand_id
1 'polypeptide(L)'
;MTETLRPITEPTKLFKLLTEKADVITYLLEARIEEKPFRGFMVSQGMKLSRICMMPGITVDMMERLVNIDFTKMNEFTKKVIRAMKDADRVIIENEAGTNITFSVKGREWHNDNGDIGKKGKHGNLPAGECYTCPVEETFTGKLVISLIDDKLGHGEMEFKEGRLVRWKGKGIEAIVKNIGSDQTGFMIGEFGIGTNPGARICPNMLEAEKAFGTVHFAIGDSYGIGKNKSKHHYDALVDKVTIIAKGKYIAKNGKFLI
;
A
#
# COMPACT_ATOMS: atom_id res chain seq x y z
N MET A 1 -27.73 0.32 -22.45
CA MET A 1 -27.04 1.06 -21.36
C MET A 1 -27.31 0.30 -20.08
N THR A 2 -26.36 -0.48 -19.58
CA THR A 2 -26.47 -1.05 -18.24
C THR A 2 -26.41 0.12 -17.26
N GLU A 3 -27.54 0.47 -16.63
CA GLU A 3 -27.54 1.38 -15.50
C GLU A 3 -26.53 0.86 -14.48
N THR A 4 -25.40 1.54 -14.31
CA THR A 4 -24.52 1.22 -13.21
C THR A 4 -25.21 1.75 -11.96
N LEU A 5 -25.72 0.86 -11.10
CA LEU A 5 -26.20 1.13 -9.73
C LEU A 5 -25.08 1.65 -8.79
N ARG A 6 -24.06 2.32 -9.35
CA ARG A 6 -22.86 2.81 -8.69
C ARG A 6 -22.72 4.32 -8.92
N PRO A 7 -22.34 5.12 -7.91
CA PRO A 7 -21.71 4.66 -6.67
C PRO A 7 -22.69 4.09 -5.62
N ILE A 8 -22.25 3.04 -4.92
CA ILE A 8 -22.91 2.51 -3.73
C ILE A 8 -22.56 3.41 -2.53
N THR A 9 -23.49 4.27 -2.14
CA THR A 9 -23.29 5.20 -1.02
C THR A 9 -23.54 4.56 0.34
N GLU A 10 -24.42 3.55 0.42
CA GLU A 10 -24.75 2.85 1.65
C GLU A 10 -25.19 1.39 1.43
N PRO A 11 -24.96 0.48 2.41
CA PRO A 11 -25.45 -0.90 2.35
C PRO A 11 -26.97 -0.96 2.57
N THR A 12 -27.68 -1.71 1.72
CA THR A 12 -29.12 -1.98 1.88
C THR A 12 -29.40 -2.84 3.11
N LYS A 13 -30.65 -2.84 3.60
CA LYS A 13 -31.08 -3.71 4.72
C LYS A 13 -30.79 -5.19 4.45
N LEU A 14 -31.09 -5.66 3.23
CA LEU A 14 -30.81 -7.04 2.83
C LEU A 14 -29.31 -7.33 2.83
N PHE A 15 -28.48 -6.43 2.30
CA PHE A 15 -27.03 -6.61 2.29
C PHE A 15 -26.46 -6.70 3.72
N LYS A 16 -26.93 -5.85 4.64
CA LYS A 16 -26.53 -5.94 6.07
C LYS A 16 -26.81 -7.33 6.65
N LEU A 17 -28.03 -7.85 6.45
CA LEU A 17 -28.41 -9.19 6.92
C LEU A 17 -27.55 -10.30 6.30
N LEU A 18 -27.23 -10.20 5.00
CA LEU A 18 -26.35 -11.15 4.34
C LEU A 18 -24.93 -11.12 4.96
N THR A 19 -24.38 -9.92 5.21
CA THR A 19 -23.04 -9.80 5.83
C THR A 19 -22.98 -10.34 7.27
N GLU A 20 -24.08 -10.30 8.01
CA GLU A 20 -24.16 -10.86 9.38
C GLU A 20 -24.15 -12.39 9.40
N LYS A 21 -24.60 -13.03 8.31
CA LYS A 21 -24.70 -14.49 8.20
C LYS A 21 -23.56 -15.13 7.41
N ALA A 22 -22.79 -14.33 6.67
CA ALA A 22 -21.73 -14.84 5.82
C ALA A 22 -20.51 -15.31 6.64
N ASP A 23 -19.91 -16.44 6.25
CA ASP A 23 -18.61 -16.87 6.78
C ASP A 23 -17.43 -16.18 6.09
N VAL A 24 -17.65 -15.70 4.86
CA VAL A 24 -16.68 -15.00 4.01
C VAL A 24 -17.37 -13.86 3.28
N ILE A 25 -16.71 -12.70 3.25
CA ILE A 25 -17.09 -11.57 2.41
C ILE A 25 -15.96 -11.32 1.41
N THR A 26 -16.30 -11.12 0.13
CA THR A 26 -15.33 -10.77 -0.90
C THR A 26 -15.77 -9.50 -1.63
N TYR A 27 -14.87 -8.53 -1.77
CA TYR A 27 -15.09 -7.34 -2.60
C TYR A 27 -14.31 -7.45 -3.91
N LEU A 28 -15.02 -7.50 -5.03
CA LEU A 28 -14.43 -7.68 -6.38
C LEU A 28 -14.67 -6.46 -7.30
N LEU A 29 -15.36 -5.43 -6.82
CA LEU A 29 -15.77 -4.30 -7.66
C LEU A 29 -14.58 -3.38 -7.94
N GLU A 30 -14.59 -2.64 -9.05
CA GLU A 30 -13.64 -1.55 -9.25
C GLU A 30 -13.72 -0.54 -8.10
N ALA A 31 -12.59 0.00 -7.64
CA ALA A 31 -12.59 1.01 -6.58
C ALA A 31 -13.22 2.34 -7.06
N ARG A 32 -14.06 2.95 -6.22
CA ARG A 32 -14.56 4.33 -6.39
C ARG A 32 -14.43 5.10 -5.08
N ILE A 33 -14.01 6.36 -5.15
CA ILE A 33 -13.77 7.19 -3.95
C ILE A 33 -15.07 7.36 -3.16
N GLU A 34 -16.18 7.56 -3.85
CA GLU A 34 -17.52 7.75 -3.31
C GLU A 34 -18.03 6.53 -2.53
N GLU A 35 -17.47 5.35 -2.78
CA GLU A 35 -17.86 4.09 -2.13
C GLU A 35 -16.95 3.71 -0.95
N LYS A 36 -16.01 4.59 -0.56
CA LYS A 36 -15.16 4.37 0.63
C LYS A 36 -15.99 4.05 1.90
N PRO A 37 -17.13 4.71 2.19
CA PRO A 37 -17.98 4.35 3.32
C PRO A 37 -18.54 2.93 3.24
N PHE A 38 -19.00 2.51 2.06
CA PHE A 38 -19.53 1.17 1.83
C PHE A 38 -18.46 0.09 2.00
N ARG A 39 -17.25 0.30 1.46
CA ARG A 39 -16.12 -0.62 1.68
C ARG A 39 -15.72 -0.68 3.16
N GLY A 40 -15.69 0.47 3.83
CA GLY A 40 -15.44 0.53 5.27
C GLY A 40 -16.46 -0.27 6.09
N PHE A 41 -17.74 -0.22 5.70
CA PHE A 41 -18.77 -1.09 6.28
C PHE A 41 -18.46 -2.57 6.07
N MET A 42 -18.14 -2.99 4.84
CA MET A 42 -17.81 -4.39 4.54
C MET A 42 -16.62 -4.88 5.35
N VAL A 43 -15.53 -4.10 5.41
CA VAL A 43 -14.34 -4.42 6.21
C VAL A 43 -14.69 -4.56 7.68
N SER A 44 -15.44 -3.60 8.23
CA SER A 44 -15.87 -3.62 9.64
C SER A 44 -16.72 -4.85 9.97
N GLN A 45 -17.70 -5.20 9.13
CA GLN A 45 -18.53 -6.40 9.33
C GLN A 45 -17.72 -7.68 9.18
N GLY A 46 -16.90 -7.76 8.13
CA GLY A 46 -16.04 -8.89 7.84
C GLY A 46 -15.11 -9.21 9.00
N MET A 47 -14.44 -8.19 9.54
CA MET A 47 -13.54 -8.36 10.70
C MET A 47 -14.28 -8.71 12.00
N LYS A 48 -15.54 -8.31 12.17
CA LYS A 48 -16.31 -8.58 13.41
C LYS A 48 -16.98 -9.95 13.40
N LEU A 49 -17.60 -10.33 12.28
CA LEU A 49 -18.52 -11.45 12.22
C LEU A 49 -18.01 -12.61 11.38
N SER A 50 -17.09 -12.37 10.45
CA SER A 50 -16.67 -13.34 9.43
C SER A 50 -15.18 -13.21 9.11
N ARG A 51 -14.79 -13.29 7.84
CA ARG A 51 -13.48 -12.88 7.31
C ARG A 51 -13.71 -12.19 5.97
N ILE A 52 -12.83 -11.27 5.60
CA ILE A 52 -13.00 -10.46 4.39
C ILE A 52 -11.76 -10.43 3.51
N CYS A 53 -11.98 -10.64 2.21
CA CYS A 53 -11.00 -10.45 1.16
C CYS A 53 -11.37 -9.22 0.32
N MET A 54 -10.46 -8.26 0.22
CA MET A 54 -10.61 -7.10 -0.65
C MET A 54 -9.79 -7.32 -1.92
N MET A 55 -10.44 -7.22 -3.08
CA MET A 55 -9.79 -7.39 -4.39
C MET A 55 -10.34 -6.34 -5.39
N PRO A 56 -10.22 -5.04 -5.08
CA PRO A 56 -10.76 -3.99 -5.92
C PRO A 56 -10.18 -4.05 -7.34
N GLY A 57 -11.03 -4.14 -8.37
CA GLY A 57 -10.60 -4.16 -9.76
C GLY A 57 -9.78 -5.40 -10.16
N ILE A 58 -9.92 -6.51 -9.43
CA ILE A 58 -9.25 -7.76 -9.76
C ILE A 58 -9.70 -8.30 -11.13
N THR A 59 -8.74 -8.82 -11.90
CA THR A 59 -8.99 -9.45 -13.21
C THR A 59 -8.61 -10.92 -13.19
N VAL A 60 -9.06 -11.68 -14.20
CA VAL A 60 -8.65 -13.08 -14.38
C VAL A 60 -7.13 -13.19 -14.54
N ASP A 61 -6.52 -12.32 -15.36
CA ASP A 61 -5.06 -12.26 -15.55
C ASP A 61 -4.31 -12.02 -14.22
N MET A 62 -4.83 -11.12 -13.38
CA MET A 62 -4.27 -10.93 -12.03
C MET A 62 -4.41 -12.19 -11.16
N MET A 63 -5.56 -12.87 -11.18
CA MET A 63 -5.74 -14.11 -10.43
C MET A 63 -4.73 -15.19 -10.87
N GLU A 64 -4.56 -15.37 -12.17
CA GLU A 64 -3.66 -16.37 -12.75
C GLU A 64 -2.18 -16.09 -12.48
N ARG A 65 -1.76 -14.82 -12.44
CA ARG A 65 -0.35 -14.46 -12.23
C ARG A 65 0.02 -14.20 -10.78
N LEU A 66 -0.90 -13.63 -10.01
CA LEU A 66 -0.61 -13.01 -8.71
C LEU A 66 -1.15 -13.83 -7.54
N VAL A 67 -2.20 -14.62 -7.77
CA VAL A 67 -2.83 -15.47 -6.75
C VAL A 67 -2.48 -16.93 -6.97
N ASN A 68 -2.36 -17.40 -8.20
CA ASN A 68 -1.87 -18.76 -8.49
C ASN A 68 -0.34 -18.86 -8.32
N ILE A 69 0.14 -18.60 -7.10
CA ILE A 69 1.54 -18.61 -6.70
C ILE A 69 1.74 -19.46 -5.44
N ASP A 70 2.99 -19.77 -5.13
CA ASP A 70 3.37 -20.43 -3.88
C ASP A 70 3.41 -19.39 -2.73
N PHE A 71 2.26 -19.21 -2.06
CA PHE A 71 2.13 -18.31 -0.91
C PHE A 71 3.06 -18.67 0.25
N THR A 72 3.46 -19.94 0.38
CA THR A 72 4.40 -20.34 1.43
C THR A 72 5.78 -19.74 1.16
N LYS A 73 6.28 -19.91 -0.07
CA LYS A 73 7.55 -19.30 -0.50
C LYS A 73 7.52 -17.77 -0.44
N MET A 74 6.43 -17.16 -0.89
CA MET A 74 6.25 -15.71 -0.80
C MET A 74 6.31 -15.25 0.67
N ASN A 75 5.53 -15.86 1.55
CA ASN A 75 5.50 -15.55 2.98
C ASN A 75 6.88 -15.72 3.66
N GLU A 76 7.61 -16.78 3.35
CA GLU A 76 8.98 -16.98 3.84
C GLU A 76 9.93 -15.88 3.37
N PHE A 77 9.83 -15.50 2.09
CA PHE A 77 10.63 -14.42 1.53
C PHE A 77 10.29 -13.07 2.17
N THR A 78 9.01 -12.72 2.26
CA THR A 78 8.54 -11.48 2.90
C THR A 78 9.01 -11.39 4.35
N LYS A 79 9.01 -12.51 5.11
CA LYS A 79 9.60 -12.57 6.46
C LYS A 79 11.12 -12.30 6.48
N LYS A 80 11.87 -12.72 5.45
CA LYS A 80 13.30 -12.40 5.34
C LYS A 80 13.50 -10.89 5.11
N VAL A 81 12.71 -10.28 4.22
CA VAL A 81 12.72 -8.83 3.97
C VAL A 81 12.42 -8.07 5.27
N ILE A 82 11.35 -8.43 5.97
CA ILE A 82 11.01 -7.84 7.28
C ILE A 82 12.18 -7.96 8.25
N ARG A 83 12.80 -9.14 8.39
CA ARG A 83 13.93 -9.34 9.31
C ARG A 83 15.13 -8.45 8.98
N ALA A 84 15.41 -8.25 7.69
CA ALA A 84 16.50 -7.40 7.23
C ALA A 84 16.25 -5.92 7.56
N MET A 85 15.00 -5.48 7.43
CA MET A 85 14.60 -4.08 7.61
C MET A 85 14.26 -3.71 9.06
N LYS A 86 13.71 -4.64 9.84
CA LYS A 86 13.17 -4.41 11.19
C LYS A 86 14.17 -3.72 12.08
N ASP A 87 13.73 -2.66 12.78
CA ASP A 87 14.56 -1.87 13.69
C ASP A 87 15.81 -1.23 13.04
N ALA A 88 15.80 -0.97 11.73
CA ALA A 88 16.84 -0.17 11.10
C ALA A 88 16.73 1.31 11.51
N ASP A 89 17.77 1.83 12.15
CA ASP A 89 17.90 3.24 12.53
C ASP A 89 18.06 4.17 11.32
N ARG A 90 18.57 3.63 10.22
CA ARG A 90 18.77 4.33 8.96
C ARG A 90 18.50 3.40 7.80
N VAL A 91 17.49 3.76 7.02
CA VAL A 91 17.10 3.20 5.73
C VAL A 91 17.39 4.25 4.67
N ILE A 92 18.00 3.83 3.57
CA ILE A 92 18.23 4.67 2.39
C ILE A 92 17.55 3.98 1.21
N ILE A 93 16.75 4.76 0.48
CA ILE A 93 16.17 4.34 -0.79
C ILE A 93 16.70 5.30 -1.85
N GLU A 94 17.32 4.73 -2.89
CA GLU A 94 17.88 5.50 -4.00
C GLU A 94 17.63 4.82 -5.34
N ASN A 95 17.55 5.61 -6.42
CA ASN A 95 17.52 5.08 -7.79
C ASN A 95 18.10 6.10 -8.80
N GLU A 96 18.36 5.64 -10.02
CA GLU A 96 18.90 6.46 -11.11
C GLU A 96 17.93 7.57 -11.57
N ALA A 97 16.63 7.43 -11.31
CA ALA A 97 15.63 8.45 -11.62
C ALA A 97 15.73 9.68 -10.71
N GLY A 98 16.52 9.61 -9.64
CA GLY A 98 16.79 10.71 -8.72
C GLY A 98 16.09 10.60 -7.37
N THR A 99 15.50 9.44 -7.05
CA THR A 99 15.12 9.14 -5.66
C THR A 99 16.38 9.07 -4.81
N ASN A 100 16.36 9.76 -3.68
CA ASN A 100 17.35 9.68 -2.62
C ASN A 100 16.68 10.15 -1.34
N ILE A 101 16.15 9.21 -0.57
CA ILE A 101 15.43 9.46 0.68
C ILE A 101 16.08 8.66 1.81
N THR A 102 16.17 9.26 2.98
CA THR A 102 16.63 8.60 4.21
C THR A 102 15.57 8.73 5.29
N PHE A 103 15.39 7.65 6.07
CA PHE A 103 14.48 7.61 7.21
C PHE A 103 14.84 6.48 8.18
N SER A 104 14.18 6.43 9.33
CA SER A 104 14.28 5.34 10.31
C SER A 104 13.00 4.52 10.33
N VAL A 105 13.12 3.23 10.65
CA VAL A 105 12.01 2.32 10.99
C VAL A 105 12.22 1.70 12.37
N LYS A 106 13.07 2.32 13.22
CA LYS A 106 13.37 1.85 14.57
C LYS A 106 12.10 1.79 15.42
N GLY A 107 11.88 0.65 16.09
CA GLY A 107 10.76 0.47 17.01
C GLY A 107 9.39 0.38 16.34
N ARG A 108 9.35 0.21 15.01
CA ARG A 108 8.10 0.07 14.25
C ARG A 108 7.70 -1.38 14.10
N GLU A 109 6.40 -1.62 14.19
CA GLU A 109 5.83 -2.92 13.85
C GLU A 109 5.81 -3.09 12.33
N TRP A 110 6.14 -4.30 11.89
CA TRP A 110 6.10 -4.68 10.48
C TRP A 110 4.97 -5.66 10.25
N HIS A 111 4.18 -5.38 9.24
CA HIS A 111 3.10 -6.23 8.79
C HIS A 111 3.53 -7.02 7.55
N ASN A 112 2.94 -8.21 7.42
CA ASN A 112 3.21 -9.15 6.35
C ASN A 112 1.88 -9.45 5.67
N ASP A 113 1.66 -8.85 4.49
CA ASP A 113 0.53 -9.18 3.65
C ASP A 113 0.83 -10.48 2.89
N ASN A 114 0.57 -11.60 3.56
CA ASN A 114 0.83 -12.93 3.03
C ASN A 114 -0.42 -13.62 2.45
N GLY A 115 -1.54 -12.90 2.35
CA GLY A 115 -2.80 -13.44 1.82
C GLY A 115 -3.51 -14.44 2.73
N ASP A 116 -3.05 -14.67 3.97
CA ASP A 116 -3.74 -15.56 4.92
C ASP A 116 -4.98 -14.89 5.52
N ILE A 117 -6.11 -15.17 4.86
CA ILE A 117 -7.47 -14.84 5.30
C ILE A 117 -8.23 -16.09 5.74
N GLY A 118 -7.54 -17.13 6.23
CA GLY A 118 -8.14 -18.42 6.56
C GLY A 118 -8.96 -18.44 7.86
N LYS A 119 -8.82 -17.41 8.71
CA LYS A 119 -9.46 -17.35 10.03
C LYS A 119 -10.50 -16.24 10.13
N LYS A 120 -11.52 -16.46 10.96
CA LYS A 120 -12.47 -15.41 11.37
C LYS A 120 -11.72 -14.21 11.96
N GLY A 121 -12.19 -13.01 11.65
CA GLY A 121 -11.62 -11.74 12.03
C GLY A 121 -10.50 -11.23 11.12
N LYS A 122 -10.08 -12.02 10.13
CA LYS A 122 -9.05 -11.60 9.17
C LYS A 122 -9.61 -10.69 8.08
N HIS A 123 -8.79 -9.71 7.74
CA HIS A 123 -8.91 -8.82 6.60
C HIS A 123 -7.58 -8.87 5.84
N GLY A 124 -7.64 -8.89 4.52
CA GLY A 124 -6.47 -8.80 3.66
C GLY A 124 -6.87 -8.61 2.20
N ASN A 125 -5.85 -8.36 1.39
CA ASN A 125 -5.99 -8.23 -0.05
C ASN A 125 -5.65 -9.55 -0.74
N LEU A 126 -6.30 -9.81 -1.87
CA LEU A 126 -5.77 -10.69 -2.91
C LEU A 126 -5.74 -9.91 -4.24
N PRO A 127 -4.61 -9.86 -4.95
CA PRO A 127 -3.31 -10.46 -4.60
C PRO A 127 -2.71 -9.89 -3.31
N ALA A 128 -1.84 -10.70 -2.70
CA ALA A 128 -1.01 -10.32 -1.55
C ALA A 128 0.47 -10.33 -1.96
N GLY A 129 1.38 -10.01 -1.04
CA GLY A 129 2.81 -10.06 -1.30
C GLY A 129 3.50 -8.72 -1.15
N GLU A 130 3.37 -8.13 0.01
CA GLU A 130 4.19 -7.00 0.45
C GLU A 130 4.48 -7.13 1.95
N CYS A 131 5.51 -6.41 2.39
CA CYS A 131 5.64 -6.06 3.79
C CYS A 131 5.65 -4.55 3.95
N TYR A 132 5.00 -4.08 5.00
CA TYR A 132 4.83 -2.65 5.23
C TYR A 132 4.96 -2.29 6.71
N THR A 133 5.30 -1.03 6.94
CA THR A 133 5.43 -0.34 8.22
C THR A 133 5.16 1.15 7.97
N CYS A 134 5.24 2.01 8.98
CA CYS A 134 5.45 3.44 8.75
C CYS A 134 6.91 3.83 9.07
N PRO A 135 7.46 4.88 8.42
CA PRO A 135 8.67 5.53 8.88
C PRO A 135 8.52 6.17 10.27
N VAL A 136 9.63 6.45 10.95
CA VAL A 136 9.65 7.41 12.07
C VAL A 136 9.49 8.81 11.48
N GLU A 137 8.39 9.48 11.84
CA GLU A 137 7.83 10.59 11.07
C GLU A 137 8.86 11.70 10.84
N GLU A 138 9.49 12.19 11.91
CA GLU A 138 10.46 13.28 11.87
C GLU A 138 11.78 12.94 11.15
N THR A 139 12.06 11.67 10.89
CA THR A 139 13.32 11.25 10.26
C THR A 139 13.26 11.23 8.73
N PHE A 140 12.06 11.33 8.15
CA PHE A 140 11.85 11.17 6.72
C PHE A 140 12.27 12.43 5.96
N THR A 141 13.42 12.38 5.28
CA THR A 141 14.02 13.52 4.59
C THR A 141 14.70 13.12 3.28
N GLY A 142 14.54 13.94 2.24
CA GLY A 142 15.12 13.74 0.92
C GLY A 142 14.07 13.77 -0.19
N LYS A 143 14.35 13.10 -1.31
CA LYS A 143 13.54 13.18 -2.54
C LYS A 143 13.03 11.81 -2.96
N LEU A 144 11.76 11.74 -3.34
CA LEU A 144 11.14 10.62 -4.04
C LEU A 144 10.90 11.00 -5.50
N VAL A 145 11.18 10.08 -6.41
CA VAL A 145 10.79 10.13 -7.82
C VAL A 145 9.91 8.93 -8.09
N ILE A 146 8.65 9.19 -8.43
CA ILE A 146 7.59 8.18 -8.50
C ILE A 146 7.14 7.98 -9.95
N SER A 147 6.69 6.76 -10.25
CA SER A 147 6.17 6.37 -11.57
C SER A 147 4.65 6.20 -11.61
N LEU A 148 4.02 6.07 -10.44
CA LEU A 148 2.60 5.82 -10.24
C LEU A 148 2.16 6.43 -8.92
N ILE A 149 0.98 7.08 -8.90
CA ILE A 149 0.33 7.55 -7.68
C ILE A 149 -1.18 7.38 -7.77
N ASP A 150 -1.80 6.67 -6.82
CA ASP A 150 -3.26 6.47 -6.76
C ASP A 150 -3.89 6.10 -8.13
N ASP A 151 -3.45 4.97 -8.69
CA ASP A 151 -3.81 4.43 -10.03
C ASP A 151 -3.39 5.28 -11.25
N LYS A 152 -2.82 6.48 -11.05
CA LYS A 152 -2.41 7.39 -12.13
C LYS A 152 -0.94 7.20 -12.46
N LEU A 153 -0.68 6.60 -13.62
CA LEU A 153 0.66 6.53 -14.18
C LEU A 153 1.18 7.93 -14.51
N GLY A 154 2.43 8.18 -14.16
CA GLY A 154 3.09 9.42 -14.51
C GLY A 154 4.27 9.75 -13.60
N HIS A 155 5.25 10.45 -14.16
CA HIS A 155 6.38 10.97 -13.43
C HIS A 155 5.93 11.98 -12.37
N GLY A 156 6.40 11.79 -11.15
CA GLY A 156 6.18 12.72 -10.05
C GLY A 156 7.42 12.87 -9.19
N GLU A 157 7.60 14.05 -8.60
CA GLU A 157 8.70 14.32 -7.67
C GLU A 157 8.13 14.89 -6.38
N MET A 158 8.61 14.38 -5.24
CA MET A 158 8.21 14.83 -3.91
C MET A 158 9.45 14.99 -3.04
N GLU A 159 9.61 16.16 -2.43
CA GLU A 159 10.72 16.48 -1.54
C GLU A 159 10.20 16.63 -0.11
N PHE A 160 10.82 15.92 0.81
CA PHE A 160 10.46 15.87 2.21
C PHE A 160 11.58 16.43 3.08
N LYS A 161 11.18 17.14 4.13
CA LYS A 161 12.06 17.61 5.18
C LYS A 161 11.41 17.36 6.53
N GLU A 162 12.10 16.62 7.40
CA GLU A 162 11.66 16.31 8.76
C GLU A 162 10.21 15.78 8.80
N GLY A 163 9.89 14.86 7.88
CA GLY A 163 8.58 14.21 7.81
C GLY A 163 7.52 14.92 6.98
N ARG A 164 7.80 16.14 6.49
CA ARG A 164 6.79 16.95 5.77
C ARG A 164 7.14 17.13 4.31
N LEU A 165 6.14 16.99 3.45
CA LEU A 165 6.22 17.35 2.03
C LEU A 165 6.39 18.87 1.91
N VAL A 166 7.53 19.31 1.37
CA VAL A 166 7.86 20.75 1.23
C VAL A 166 7.88 21.21 -0.22
N ARG A 167 8.07 20.30 -1.17
CA ARG A 167 8.04 20.61 -2.60
C ARG A 167 7.53 19.40 -3.39
N TRP A 168 6.78 19.66 -4.45
CA TRP A 168 6.29 18.62 -5.34
C TRP A 168 6.20 19.10 -6.78
N LYS A 169 6.15 18.14 -7.71
CA LYS A 169 5.91 18.37 -9.14
C LYS A 169 5.23 17.15 -9.77
N GLY A 170 4.27 17.38 -10.66
CA GLY A 170 3.65 16.33 -11.47
C GLY A 170 2.14 16.30 -11.30
N LYS A 171 1.42 16.08 -12.41
CA LYS A 171 -0.05 16.19 -12.46
C LYS A 171 -0.77 15.29 -11.45
N GLY A 172 -0.27 14.06 -11.25
CA GLY A 172 -0.83 13.13 -10.27
C GLY A 172 -0.69 13.66 -8.84
N ILE A 173 0.48 14.19 -8.50
CA ILE A 173 0.76 14.73 -7.15
C ILE A 173 -0.04 16.03 -6.91
N GLU A 174 -0.11 16.91 -7.89
CA GLU A 174 -0.91 18.15 -7.81
C GLU A 174 -2.38 17.85 -7.52
N ALA A 175 -2.94 16.80 -8.13
CA ALA A 175 -4.30 16.37 -7.87
C ALA A 175 -4.50 15.87 -6.42
N ILE A 176 -3.57 15.08 -5.88
CA ILE A 176 -3.69 14.61 -4.48
C ILE A 176 -3.52 15.76 -3.48
N VAL A 177 -2.58 16.68 -3.73
CA VAL A 177 -2.34 17.84 -2.86
C VAL A 177 -3.57 18.75 -2.82
N LYS A 178 -4.20 18.97 -3.97
CA LYS A 178 -5.48 19.69 -4.05
C LYS A 178 -6.57 18.99 -3.21
N ASN A 179 -6.63 17.66 -3.24
CA ASN A 179 -7.60 16.89 -2.47
C ASN A 179 -7.32 16.87 -0.96
N ILE A 180 -6.04 16.90 -0.55
CA ILE A 180 -5.63 17.02 0.86
C ILE A 180 -6.08 18.36 1.43
N GLY A 181 -5.99 19.43 0.64
CA GLY A 181 -6.46 20.76 1.03
C GLY A 181 -5.72 21.27 2.27
N SER A 182 -6.48 21.56 3.33
CA SER A 182 -5.94 22.15 4.58
C SER A 182 -5.47 21.13 5.62
N ASP A 183 -5.65 19.82 5.38
CA ASP A 183 -5.21 18.78 6.31
C ASP A 183 -3.67 18.67 6.31
N GLN A 184 -3.04 19.34 7.28
CA GLN A 184 -1.58 19.32 7.44
C GLN A 184 -1.03 17.90 7.66
N THR A 185 -1.84 17.01 8.22
CA THR A 185 -1.44 15.61 8.43
C THR A 185 -1.41 14.82 7.12
N GLY A 186 -2.13 15.29 6.10
CA GLY A 186 -2.08 14.76 4.75
C GLY A 186 -0.79 15.08 3.98
N PHE A 187 0.17 15.80 4.57
CA PHE A 187 1.47 16.09 3.96
C PHE A 187 2.63 15.30 4.60
N MET A 188 2.32 14.27 5.39
CA MET A 188 3.30 13.38 6.03
C MET A 188 3.15 11.96 5.51
N ILE A 189 4.22 11.15 5.59
CA ILE A 189 4.16 9.74 5.22
C ILE A 189 3.45 8.92 6.30
N GLY A 190 2.46 8.13 5.89
CA GLY A 190 1.75 7.18 6.72
C GLY A 190 2.26 5.75 6.60
N GLU A 191 2.81 5.39 5.44
CA GLU A 191 3.23 4.03 5.14
C GLU A 191 4.50 3.99 4.29
N PHE A 192 5.29 2.94 4.51
CA PHE A 192 6.38 2.48 3.67
C PHE A 192 6.21 0.97 3.48
N GLY A 193 6.05 0.56 2.22
CA GLY A 193 5.94 -0.85 1.86
C GLY A 193 6.96 -1.29 0.81
N ILE A 194 7.18 -2.60 0.76
CA ILE A 194 8.12 -3.28 -0.13
C ILE A 194 7.41 -4.45 -0.79
N GLY A 195 7.34 -4.43 -2.12
CA GLY A 195 6.68 -5.46 -2.91
C GLY A 195 7.51 -6.75 -3.00
N THR A 196 6.83 -7.87 -2.82
CA THR A 196 7.40 -9.22 -2.72
C THR A 196 6.63 -10.28 -3.51
N ASN A 197 5.59 -9.89 -4.28
CA ASN A 197 4.89 -10.80 -5.17
C ASN A 197 5.65 -10.91 -6.52
N PRO A 198 6.17 -12.10 -6.88
CA PRO A 198 6.95 -12.28 -8.11
C PRO A 198 6.13 -12.18 -9.40
N GLY A 199 4.81 -12.33 -9.33
CA GLY A 199 3.91 -12.20 -10.47
C GLY A 199 3.49 -10.76 -10.76
N ALA A 200 3.63 -9.86 -9.77
CA ALA A 200 3.12 -8.49 -9.81
C ALA A 200 4.00 -7.58 -10.67
N ARG A 201 3.34 -6.64 -11.33
CA ARG A 201 3.95 -5.72 -12.30
C ARG A 201 3.56 -4.28 -11.99
N ILE A 202 4.37 -3.36 -12.46
CA ILE A 202 4.01 -1.93 -12.44
C ILE A 202 2.97 -1.70 -13.54
N CYS A 203 1.75 -1.35 -13.14
CA CYS A 203 0.60 -1.14 -14.01
C CYS A 203 -0.29 -0.01 -13.44
N PRO A 204 -1.31 0.48 -14.16
CA PRO A 204 -2.23 1.51 -13.65
C PRO A 204 -3.29 0.91 -12.70
N ASN A 205 -2.86 0.01 -11.81
CA ASN A 205 -3.66 -0.59 -10.75
C ASN A 205 -2.77 -0.73 -9.52
N MET A 206 -3.01 0.10 -8.51
CA MET A 206 -2.19 0.17 -7.31
C MET A 206 -2.19 -1.15 -6.55
N LEU A 207 -3.31 -1.88 -6.52
CA LEU A 207 -3.42 -3.18 -5.86
C LEU A 207 -2.38 -4.20 -6.36
N GLU A 208 -2.05 -4.18 -7.66
CA GLU A 208 -0.97 -5.01 -8.20
C GLU A 208 0.38 -4.31 -8.04
N ALA A 209 0.46 -3.02 -8.36
CA ALA A 209 1.72 -2.30 -8.45
C ALA A 209 2.46 -2.20 -7.11
N GLU A 210 1.76 -1.99 -5.99
CA GLU A 210 2.34 -1.95 -4.63
C GLU A 210 3.04 -3.27 -4.27
N LYS A 211 2.57 -4.39 -4.83
CA LYS A 211 3.06 -5.75 -4.56
C LYS A 211 4.20 -6.17 -5.46
N ALA A 212 4.53 -5.37 -6.48
CA ALA A 212 5.52 -5.71 -7.50
C ALA A 212 6.89 -6.02 -6.88
N PHE A 213 7.48 -7.13 -7.30
CA PHE A 213 8.71 -7.64 -6.70
C PHE A 213 9.87 -6.63 -6.80
N GLY A 214 10.38 -6.20 -5.65
CA GLY A 214 11.55 -5.30 -5.59
C GLY A 214 11.24 -3.83 -5.84
N THR A 215 9.96 -3.44 -5.89
CA THR A 215 9.55 -2.04 -5.79
C THR A 215 9.33 -1.64 -4.33
N VAL A 216 9.23 -0.34 -4.10
CA VAL A 216 8.74 0.20 -2.83
C VAL A 216 7.64 1.20 -3.11
N HIS A 217 6.74 1.37 -2.16
CA HIS A 217 5.77 2.45 -2.18
C HIS A 217 5.78 3.20 -0.87
N PHE A 218 5.33 4.44 -0.94
CA PHE A 218 5.10 5.30 0.20
C PHE A 218 3.70 5.87 0.13
N ALA A 219 2.94 5.74 1.22
CA ALA A 219 1.64 6.38 1.31
C ALA A 219 1.75 7.75 1.99
N ILE A 220 1.23 8.78 1.34
CA ILE A 220 1.03 10.10 1.96
C ILE A 220 -0.30 10.10 2.72
N GLY A 221 -0.27 10.51 3.98
CA GLY A 221 -1.42 10.64 4.86
C GLY A 221 -1.47 9.58 5.96
N ASP A 222 -2.65 8.99 6.17
CA ASP A 222 -2.97 8.13 7.31
C ASP A 222 -2.02 6.95 7.41
N SER A 223 -1.67 6.59 8.64
CA SER A 223 -0.83 5.42 8.93
C SER A 223 -1.66 4.18 9.27
N TYR A 224 -2.99 4.27 9.23
CA TYR A 224 -3.89 3.19 9.63
C TYR A 224 -3.59 2.60 11.03
N GLY A 225 -3.05 3.42 11.92
CA GLY A 225 -2.71 3.03 13.29
C GLY A 225 -1.37 2.31 13.45
N ILE A 226 -0.61 2.05 12.38
CA ILE A 226 0.76 1.52 12.47
C ILE A 226 1.76 2.61 12.90
N GLY A 227 1.38 3.88 12.70
CA GLY A 227 2.16 5.06 13.04
C GLY A 227 1.37 6.08 13.86
N LYS A 228 1.93 7.30 13.98
CA LYS A 228 1.28 8.39 14.71
C LYS A 228 0.36 9.22 13.82
N ASN A 229 0.54 9.15 12.50
CA ASN A 229 -0.20 10.01 11.58
C ASN A 229 -1.65 9.55 11.42
N LYS A 230 -2.60 10.49 11.54
CA LYS A 230 -4.06 10.25 11.52
C LYS A 230 -4.76 11.18 10.55
N SER A 231 -4.32 11.18 9.29
CA SER A 231 -4.97 11.95 8.22
C SER A 231 -6.28 11.30 7.79
N LYS A 232 -7.12 12.05 7.10
CA LYS A 232 -8.31 11.51 6.40
C LYS A 232 -7.97 10.94 5.03
N HIS A 233 -6.77 11.25 4.54
CA HIS A 233 -6.26 10.90 3.22
C HIS A 233 -5.23 9.79 3.34
N HIS A 234 -5.10 8.98 2.30
CA HIS A 234 -4.07 7.96 2.16
C HIS A 234 -3.90 7.74 0.66
N TYR A 235 -2.72 8.05 0.13
CA TYR A 235 -2.42 7.95 -1.30
C TYR A 235 -1.07 7.28 -1.51
N ASP A 236 -1.08 6.11 -2.11
CA ASP A 236 0.10 5.33 -2.42
C ASP A 236 0.85 5.87 -3.62
N ALA A 237 2.17 5.98 -3.48
CA ALA A 237 3.08 6.44 -4.51
C ALA A 237 4.21 5.43 -4.69
N LEU A 238 4.32 4.86 -5.89
CA LEU A 238 5.28 3.80 -6.21
C LEU A 238 6.61 4.38 -6.67
N VAL A 239 7.71 3.82 -6.16
CA VAL A 239 9.08 4.05 -6.60
C VAL A 239 9.65 2.75 -7.16
N ASP A 240 10.13 2.79 -8.40
CA ASP A 240 10.65 1.62 -9.09
C ASP A 240 12.19 1.58 -9.13
N LYS A 241 12.73 0.41 -9.51
CA LYS A 241 14.17 0.16 -9.70
C LYS A 241 15.03 0.62 -8.53
N VAL A 242 14.54 0.43 -7.31
CA VAL A 242 15.20 0.97 -6.12
C VAL A 242 16.39 0.15 -5.66
N THR A 243 17.38 0.84 -5.11
CA THR A 243 18.37 0.27 -4.21
C THR A 243 17.93 0.55 -2.78
N ILE A 244 17.86 -0.50 -1.98
CA ILE A 244 17.43 -0.45 -0.58
C ILE A 244 18.63 -0.77 0.29
N ILE A 245 19.01 0.17 1.17
CA ILE A 245 20.10 -0.01 2.11
C ILE A 245 19.54 0.13 3.52
N ALA A 246 19.75 -0.89 4.35
CA ALA A 246 19.34 -0.87 5.75
C ALA A 246 20.45 -1.52 6.59
N LYS A 247 20.72 -0.95 7.77
CA LYS A 247 21.77 -1.45 8.69
C LYS A 247 23.14 -1.62 8.01
N GLY A 248 23.47 -0.72 7.09
CA GLY A 248 24.74 -0.74 6.33
C GLY A 248 24.85 -1.85 5.29
N LYS A 249 23.77 -2.56 4.95
CA LYS A 249 23.75 -3.64 3.96
C LYS A 249 22.80 -3.32 2.81
N TYR A 250 23.17 -3.72 1.61
CA TYR A 250 22.27 -3.72 0.45
C TYR A 250 21.26 -4.86 0.61
N ILE A 251 19.99 -4.50 0.72
CA ILE A 251 18.86 -5.45 0.78
C ILE A 251 18.36 -5.74 -0.64
N ALA A 252 18.31 -4.69 -1.47
CA ALA A 252 18.05 -4.79 -2.90
C ALA A 252 18.92 -3.77 -3.65
N LYS A 253 19.23 -4.07 -4.91
CA LYS A 253 19.95 -3.17 -5.82
C LYS A 253 19.22 -3.14 -7.16
N ASN A 254 18.83 -1.94 -7.60
CA ASN A 254 18.09 -1.71 -8.86
C ASN A 254 16.89 -2.64 -9.03
N GLY A 255 16.08 -2.80 -7.97
CA GLY A 255 14.89 -3.66 -7.93
C GLY A 255 15.16 -5.16 -7.77
N LYS A 256 16.42 -5.58 -7.57
CA LYS A 256 16.78 -6.99 -7.35
C LYS A 256 17.21 -7.22 -5.91
N PHE A 257 16.50 -8.08 -5.19
CA PHE A 257 16.86 -8.46 -3.82
C PHE A 257 18.20 -9.23 -3.77
N LEU A 258 18.93 -9.05 -2.66
CA LEU A 258 20.25 -9.65 -2.41
C LEU A 258 20.28 -10.52 -1.14
N ILE A 259 19.11 -10.98 -0.67
CA ILE A 259 18.90 -11.69 0.60
C ILE A 259 18.20 -13.05 0.44
#